data_AF-A0A7X4J014-F1
#
_entry.id   AF-A0A7X4J014-F1
#
_cell.length_a   1.000
_cell.length_b   1.000
_cell.length_c   1.000
_cell.angle_alpha   90.00
_cell.angle_beta   90.00
_cell.angle_gamma   90.00
#
_symmetry.space_group_name_H-M   'P 1'
#
loop_
_entity.id
_entity.type
_entity.pdbx_description
1 polymer ?
#
loop_
_entity_poly.entity_id
_entity_poly.type
_entity_poly.pdbx_seq_one_letter_code
_entity_poly.pdbx_strand_id
1 'polypeptide(L)'
;MAENHLESLVAEWYEFRGYFVRRNVQVGKRPAGGYEAELDIVAFHPEERSLVQIEPSLDAHTWAKREERYARKFEAGRVYIPGLFPGMAIPGEVAQIALFVFGGRTRESIAGGRVVFIEDFMREIRDGIRHRKVERAAIPQRFPLLRTLQFAAQYWE
;
A
#
# COMPACT_ATOMS: atom_id res chain seq x y z
N MET A 1 -10.42 -6.33 -12.37
CA MET A 1 -9.69 -7.47 -11.77
C MET A 1 -10.15 -7.61 -10.34
N ALA A 2 -10.19 -8.84 -9.80
CA ALA A 2 -10.64 -9.05 -8.43
C ALA A 2 -9.61 -8.45 -7.48
N GLU A 3 -10.04 -7.42 -6.77
CA GLU A 3 -9.30 -6.80 -5.68
C GLU A 3 -8.86 -7.86 -4.67
N ASN A 4 -7.58 -7.91 -4.32
CA ASN A 4 -7.10 -8.88 -3.34
C ASN A 4 -7.33 -8.32 -1.92
N HIS A 5 -7.64 -9.20 -0.97
CA HIS A 5 -8.00 -8.80 0.40
C HIS A 5 -6.90 -7.95 1.10
N LEU A 6 -5.63 -8.22 0.80
CA LEU A 6 -4.51 -7.49 1.38
C LEU A 6 -4.42 -6.06 0.84
N GLU A 7 -4.67 -5.84 -0.45
CA GLU A 7 -4.78 -4.50 -1.02
C GLU A 7 -5.90 -3.71 -0.34
N SER A 8 -7.04 -4.34 -0.01
CA SER A 8 -8.16 -3.65 0.64
C SER A 8 -7.80 -3.22 2.05
N LEU A 9 -7.12 -4.09 2.80
CA LEU A 9 -6.64 -3.73 4.12
C LEU A 9 -5.61 -2.60 4.08
N VAL A 10 -4.68 -2.64 3.12
CA VAL A 10 -3.69 -1.56 2.94
C VAL A 10 -4.38 -0.25 2.58
N ALA A 11 -5.32 -0.28 1.63
CA ALA A 11 -6.07 0.91 1.24
C ALA A 11 -6.84 1.51 2.42
N GLU A 12 -7.59 0.69 3.17
CA GLU A 12 -8.31 1.15 4.36
C GLU A 12 -7.35 1.75 5.40
N TRP A 13 -6.20 1.11 5.66
CA TRP A 13 -5.21 1.60 6.61
C TRP A 13 -4.67 2.98 6.26
N TYR A 14 -4.28 3.19 5.00
CA TYR A 14 -3.78 4.47 4.55
C TYR A 14 -4.88 5.54 4.52
N GLU A 15 -6.09 5.19 4.06
CA GLU A 15 -7.22 6.14 4.07
C GLU A 15 -7.61 6.55 5.50
N PHE A 16 -7.65 5.59 6.42
CA PHE A 16 -7.92 5.86 7.84
C PHE A 16 -6.88 6.78 8.48
N ARG A 17 -5.63 6.73 8.00
CA ARG A 17 -4.54 7.63 8.40
C ARG A 17 -4.57 9.00 7.74
N GLY A 18 -5.53 9.29 6.85
CA GLY A 18 -5.68 10.59 6.19
C GLY A 18 -5.10 10.67 4.78
N TYR A 19 -4.66 9.55 4.20
CA TYR A 19 -4.21 9.53 2.80
C TYR A 19 -5.39 9.50 1.83
N PHE A 20 -5.26 10.20 0.70
CA PHE A 20 -6.06 9.94 -0.49
C PHE A 20 -5.49 8.74 -1.22
N VAL A 21 -6.28 7.67 -1.34
CA VAL A 21 -5.84 6.39 -1.90
C VAL A 21 -6.46 6.17 -3.28
N ARG A 22 -5.61 5.86 -4.26
CA ARG A 22 -6.03 5.29 -5.55
C ARG A 22 -5.53 3.85 -5.63
N ARG A 23 -6.34 2.99 -6.23
CA ARG A 23 -6.09 1.55 -6.33
C ARG A 23 -6.12 1.11 -7.80
N ASN A 24 -5.39 0.05 -8.14
CA ASN A 24 -5.35 -0.53 -9.48
C ASN A 24 -5.13 0.53 -10.58
N VAL A 25 -4.11 1.37 -10.36
CA VAL A 25 -3.87 2.56 -11.19
C VAL A 25 -3.12 2.16 -12.45
N GLN A 26 -3.83 2.20 -13.57
CA GLN A 26 -3.25 1.96 -14.89
C GLN A 26 -2.44 3.18 -15.35
N VAL A 27 -1.16 2.97 -15.67
CA VAL A 27 -0.21 4.04 -16.02
C VAL A 27 0.53 3.76 -17.34
N GLY A 28 1.04 4.82 -17.98
CA GLY A 28 1.74 4.70 -19.26
C GLY A 28 0.85 4.21 -20.40
N LYS A 29 -0.27 4.91 -20.66
CA LYS A 29 -1.20 4.56 -21.74
C LYS A 29 -0.47 4.53 -23.09
N ARG A 30 -0.56 3.43 -23.82
CA ARG A 30 0.18 3.21 -25.07
C ARG A 30 -0.64 3.63 -26.31
N PRO A 31 0.01 4.04 -27.42
CA PRO A 31 -0.69 4.45 -28.65
C PRO A 31 -1.59 3.35 -29.25
N ALA A 32 -1.15 2.09 -29.19
CA ALA A 32 -1.91 0.95 -29.69
C ALA A 32 -2.97 0.42 -28.70
N GLY A 33 -3.21 1.14 -27.59
CA GLY A 33 -4.06 0.68 -26.50
C GLY A 33 -3.30 -0.06 -25.40
N GLY A 34 -3.95 -0.22 -24.24
CA GLY A 34 -3.34 -0.78 -23.04
C GLY A 34 -2.45 0.20 -22.29
N TYR A 35 -1.79 -0.32 -21.26
CA TYR A 35 -0.99 0.44 -20.30
C TYR A 35 0.37 -0.23 -20.08
N GLU A 36 1.35 0.54 -19.66
CA GLU A 36 2.69 0.05 -19.38
C GLU A 36 2.74 -0.78 -18.10
N ALA A 37 2.05 -0.31 -17.06
CA ALA A 37 1.93 -0.99 -15.79
C ALA A 37 0.58 -0.70 -15.14
N GLU A 38 0.24 -1.56 -14.18
CA GLU A 38 -0.79 -1.30 -13.19
C GLU A 38 -0.11 -1.24 -11.83
N LEU A 39 -0.36 -0.16 -11.09
CA LEU A 39 0.16 0.08 -9.75
C LEU A 39 -0.93 -0.28 -8.75
N ASP A 40 -0.62 -1.12 -7.76
CA ASP A 40 -1.66 -1.68 -6.89
C ASP A 40 -2.27 -0.59 -6.02
N ILE A 41 -1.43 0.18 -5.31
CA ILE A 41 -1.87 1.28 -4.43
C ILE A 41 -0.96 2.49 -4.59
N VAL A 42 -1.57 3.66 -4.78
CA VAL A 42 -0.92 4.98 -4.72
C VAL A 42 -1.65 5.83 -3.68
N ALA A 43 -0.93 6.28 -2.66
CA ALA A 43 -1.47 7.02 -1.53
C ALA A 43 -0.78 8.37 -1.37
N PHE A 44 -1.55 9.44 -1.22
CA PHE A 44 -1.04 10.80 -1.01
C PHE A 44 -1.62 11.43 0.25
N HIS A 45 -0.77 11.90 1.16
CA HIS A 45 -1.16 12.68 2.34
C HIS A 45 -0.71 14.14 2.14
N PRO A 46 -1.63 15.11 2.03
CA PRO A 46 -1.27 16.50 1.74
C PRO A 46 -0.58 17.19 2.93
N GLU A 47 -1.02 16.94 4.17
CA GLU A 47 -0.43 17.58 5.35
C GLU A 47 0.98 17.04 5.67
N GLU A 48 1.16 15.72 5.70
CA GLU A 48 2.47 15.08 5.87
C GLU A 48 3.40 15.26 4.66
N ARG A 49 2.90 15.78 3.53
CA ARG A 49 3.62 15.82 2.24
C ARG A 49 4.25 14.47 1.93
N SER A 50 3.44 13.41 2.01
CA SER A 50 3.85 12.03 1.82
C SER A 50 3.17 11.44 0.59
N LEU A 51 3.95 10.84 -0.30
CA LEU A 51 3.47 10.18 -1.52
C LEU A 51 4.08 8.78 -1.59
N VAL A 52 3.22 7.76 -1.61
CA VAL A 52 3.63 6.37 -1.41
C VAL A 52 3.01 5.49 -2.49
N GLN A 53 3.83 4.63 -3.09
CA GLN A 53 3.40 3.47 -3.86
C GLN A 53 3.55 2.22 -3.00
N ILE A 54 2.49 1.43 -2.88
CA ILE A 54 2.51 0.16 -2.16
C ILE A 54 2.08 -0.96 -3.11
N GLU A 55 2.88 -2.02 -3.14
CA GLU A 55 2.67 -3.20 -3.98
C GLU A 55 2.60 -4.44 -3.07
N PRO A 56 1.40 -4.82 -2.59
CA PRO A 56 1.21 -6.01 -1.78
C PRO A 56 1.29 -7.31 -2.59
N SER A 57 1.92 -8.34 -2.03
CA SER A 57 2.04 -9.62 -2.70
C SER A 57 1.92 -10.83 -1.78
N LEU A 58 1.15 -11.79 -2.29
CA LEU A 58 1.00 -13.16 -1.78
C LEU A 58 1.91 -14.15 -2.52
N ASP A 59 2.77 -13.68 -3.43
CA ASP A 59 3.65 -14.57 -4.19
C ASP A 59 4.71 -15.22 -3.27
N ALA A 60 5.14 -16.43 -3.63
CA ALA A 60 6.29 -17.11 -3.03
C ALA A 60 7.44 -17.27 -4.03
N HIS A 61 7.58 -16.34 -4.98
CA HIS A 61 8.62 -16.39 -5.98
C HIS A 61 10.01 -16.19 -5.36
N THR A 62 11.05 -16.59 -6.11
CA THR A 62 12.43 -16.30 -5.74
C THR A 62 12.67 -14.80 -5.68
N TRP A 63 13.61 -14.37 -4.84
CA TRP A 63 13.99 -12.96 -4.74
C TRP A 63 14.42 -12.37 -6.08
N ALA A 64 15.12 -13.13 -6.93
CA ALA A 64 15.49 -12.67 -8.26
C ALA A 64 14.27 -12.35 -9.14
N LYS A 65 13.23 -13.20 -9.09
CA LYS A 65 12.00 -12.94 -9.86
C LYS A 65 11.21 -11.78 -9.30
N ARG A 66 11.19 -11.62 -7.97
CA ARG A 66 10.60 -10.45 -7.32
C ARG A 66 11.34 -9.19 -7.75
N GLU A 67 12.67 -9.16 -7.67
CA GLU A 67 13.50 -8.02 -8.08
C GLU A 67 13.12 -7.53 -9.47
N GLU A 68 13.04 -8.44 -10.44
CA GLU A 68 12.63 -8.14 -11.82
C GLU A 68 11.23 -7.51 -11.90
N ARG A 69 10.24 -8.09 -11.20
CA ARG A 69 8.85 -7.63 -11.25
C ARG A 69 8.69 -6.26 -10.59
N TYR A 70 9.28 -6.09 -9.41
CA TYR A 70 9.19 -4.85 -8.63
C TYR A 70 9.99 -3.74 -9.29
N ALA A 71 11.12 -4.02 -9.94
CA ALA A 71 11.86 -3.02 -10.73
C ALA A 71 10.98 -2.40 -11.81
N ARG A 72 10.20 -3.20 -12.55
CA ARG A 72 9.28 -2.67 -13.57
C ARG A 72 8.17 -1.81 -12.95
N LYS A 73 7.50 -2.31 -11.89
CA LYS A 73 6.42 -1.57 -11.23
C LYS A 73 6.90 -0.28 -10.56
N PHE A 74 8.04 -0.32 -9.91
CA PHE A 74 8.62 0.84 -9.23
C PHE A 74 9.17 1.87 -10.23
N GLU A 75 9.77 1.43 -11.33
CA GLU A 75 10.17 2.38 -12.39
C GLU A 75 8.95 3.08 -12.99
N ALA A 76 7.91 2.33 -13.36
CA ALA A 76 6.67 2.91 -13.84
C ALA A 76 6.03 3.86 -12.81
N GLY A 77 6.07 3.51 -11.52
CA GLY A 77 5.59 4.37 -10.45
C GLY A 77 6.33 5.70 -10.38
N ARG A 78 7.67 5.68 -10.41
CA ARG A 78 8.51 6.90 -10.41
C ARG A 78 8.19 7.81 -11.60
N VAL A 79 8.00 7.22 -12.78
CA VAL A 79 7.75 7.98 -14.01
C VAL A 79 6.33 8.57 -14.03
N TYR A 80 5.31 7.78 -13.67
CA TYR A 80 3.92 8.13 -13.97
C TYR A 80 3.11 8.64 -12.78
N ILE A 81 3.46 8.33 -11.52
CA ILE A 81 2.70 8.80 -10.34
C ILE A 81 2.62 10.32 -10.29
N PRO A 82 3.68 11.11 -10.59
CA PRO A 82 3.57 12.56 -10.57
C PRO A 82 2.47 13.11 -11.47
N GLY A 83 2.24 12.49 -12.63
CA GLY A 83 1.20 12.87 -13.57
C GLY A 83 -0.24 12.57 -13.11
N LEU A 84 -0.41 11.81 -12.03
CA LEU A 84 -1.73 11.48 -11.48
C LEU A 84 -2.38 12.62 -10.69
N PHE A 85 -1.61 13.66 -10.35
CA PHE A 85 -2.03 14.77 -9.48
C PHE A 85 -1.88 16.14 -10.17
N PRO A 86 -2.52 16.35 -11.34
CA PRO A 86 -2.40 17.61 -12.08
C PRO A 86 -2.90 18.78 -11.22
N GLY A 87 -2.07 19.82 -11.12
CA GLY A 87 -2.40 21.04 -10.36
C GLY A 87 -2.26 20.91 -8.85
N MET A 88 -1.76 19.79 -8.32
CA MET A 88 -1.48 19.62 -6.89
C MET A 88 0.02 19.72 -6.61
N ALA A 89 0.37 20.38 -5.52
CA ALA A 89 1.74 20.38 -5.00
C ALA A 89 2.02 19.03 -4.32
N ILE A 90 2.70 18.13 -5.04
CA ILE A 90 3.13 16.83 -4.52
C ILE A 90 4.60 16.85 -4.09
N PRO A 91 5.04 15.90 -3.23
CA PRO A 91 6.44 15.69 -2.92
C PRO A 91 7.23 15.29 -4.17
N GLY A 92 8.53 15.61 -4.20
CA GLY A 92 9.41 15.25 -5.32
C GLY A 92 9.80 13.77 -5.35
N GLU A 93 9.62 13.05 -4.25
CA GLU A 93 9.95 11.63 -4.12
C GLU A 93 8.69 10.81 -3.88
N VAL A 94 8.64 9.63 -4.49
CA VAL A 94 7.62 8.60 -4.22
C VAL A 94 8.28 7.53 -3.37
N ALA A 95 7.81 7.36 -2.13
CA ALA A 95 8.23 6.24 -1.30
C ALA A 95 7.66 4.94 -1.87
N GLN A 96 8.48 3.91 -2.05
CA GLN A 96 8.05 2.66 -2.69
C GLN A 96 8.17 1.50 -1.71
N ILE A 97 7.07 0.78 -1.52
CA ILE A 97 6.93 -0.29 -0.54
C ILE A 97 6.51 -1.58 -1.25
N ALA A 98 7.30 -2.63 -1.07
CA ALA A 98 6.91 -4.00 -1.39
C ALA A 98 6.42 -4.69 -0.13
N LEU A 99 5.14 -5.05 -0.07
CA LEU A 99 4.54 -5.69 1.11
C LEU A 99 4.39 -7.20 0.87
N PHE A 100 5.20 -8.02 1.53
CA PHE A 100 5.20 -9.47 1.33
C PHE A 100 4.52 -10.23 2.47
N VAL A 101 3.67 -11.19 2.11
CA VAL A 101 3.16 -12.20 3.06
C VAL A 101 4.15 -13.33 3.26
N PHE A 102 4.80 -13.79 2.18
CA PHE A 102 5.77 -14.88 2.22
C PHE A 102 7.18 -14.40 1.90
N GLY A 103 8.17 -14.96 2.58
CA GLY A 103 9.58 -14.69 2.35
C GLY A 103 10.35 -14.69 3.67
N GLY A 104 11.58 -15.23 3.65
CA GLY A 104 12.47 -15.08 4.80
C GLY A 104 12.72 -13.60 5.07
N ARG A 105 12.73 -13.20 6.34
CA ARG A 105 13.01 -11.82 6.81
C ARG A 105 14.50 -11.47 6.65
N THR A 106 15.02 -11.60 5.44
CA THR A 106 16.45 -11.50 5.13
C THR A 106 16.79 -10.31 4.24
N ARG A 107 15.79 -9.51 3.85
CA ARG A 107 15.96 -8.32 3.00
C ARG A 107 15.15 -7.16 3.52
N GLU A 108 15.75 -5.98 3.46
CA GLU A 108 15.14 -4.70 3.82
C GLU A 108 14.72 -3.87 2.61
N SER A 109 15.22 -4.22 1.41
CA SER A 109 14.95 -3.51 0.16
C SER A 109 14.82 -4.46 -1.04
N ILE A 110 14.14 -3.95 -2.06
CA ILE A 110 13.93 -4.59 -3.36
C ILE A 110 13.71 -3.52 -4.42
N ALA A 111 14.45 -3.58 -5.53
CA ALA A 111 14.33 -2.67 -6.66
C ALA A 111 14.39 -1.17 -6.28
N GLY A 112 15.18 -0.84 -5.25
CA GLY A 112 15.29 0.51 -4.69
C GLY A 112 14.16 0.92 -3.73
N GLY A 113 13.10 0.12 -3.60
CA GLY A 113 12.04 0.31 -2.62
C GLY A 113 12.29 -0.47 -1.32
N ARG A 114 11.50 -0.14 -0.29
CA ARG A 114 11.54 -0.77 1.02
C ARG A 114 10.73 -2.06 1.04
N VAL A 115 11.24 -3.10 1.68
CA VAL A 115 10.50 -4.33 1.97
C VAL A 115 9.78 -4.18 3.31
N VAL A 116 8.50 -4.52 3.32
CA VAL A 116 7.70 -4.67 4.54
C VAL A 116 7.10 -6.06 4.54
N PHE A 117 7.15 -6.75 5.67
CA PHE A 117 6.48 -8.03 5.84
C PHE A 117 5.11 -7.85 6.49
N ILE A 118 4.17 -8.74 6.16
CA ILE A 118 2.81 -8.68 6.69
C ILE A 118 2.77 -8.64 8.22
N GLU A 119 3.67 -9.33 8.91
CA GLU A 119 3.73 -9.30 10.37
C GLU A 119 3.98 -7.88 10.90
N ASP A 120 4.94 -7.17 10.30
CA ASP A 120 5.27 -5.79 10.70
C ASP A 120 4.13 -4.84 10.35
N PHE A 121 3.50 -5.04 9.19
CA PHE A 121 2.35 -4.25 8.76
C PHE A 121 1.13 -4.45 9.68
N MET A 122 0.83 -5.71 10.05
CA MET A 122 -0.25 -6.03 10.99
C MET A 122 0.04 -5.48 12.39
N ARG A 123 1.31 -5.49 12.80
CA ARG A 123 1.74 -4.88 14.07
C ARG A 123 1.57 -3.36 14.04
N GLU A 124 1.94 -2.70 12.93
CA GLU A 124 1.70 -1.27 12.71
C GLU A 124 0.21 -0.93 12.85
N ILE A 125 -0.66 -1.67 12.16
CA ILE A 125 -2.11 -1.48 12.27
C ILE A 125 -2.58 -1.67 13.71
N ARG A 126 -2.22 -2.78 14.34
CA ARG A 126 -2.63 -3.09 15.73
C ARG A 126 -2.20 -1.98 16.67
N ASP A 127 -0.96 -1.53 16.59
CA ASP A 127 -0.43 -0.49 17.47
C ASP A 127 -1.11 0.87 17.24
N GLY A 128 -1.46 1.15 15.98
CA GLY A 128 -2.21 2.35 15.61
C GLY A 128 -3.70 2.35 15.99
N ILE A 129 -4.31 1.18 16.28
CA ILE A 129 -5.74 1.11 16.63
C ILE A 129 -6.03 0.56 18.03
N ARG A 130 -5.10 -0.12 18.70
CA ARG A 130 -5.32 -0.79 20.01
C ARG A 130 -5.80 0.15 21.11
N HIS A 131 -5.48 1.44 21.03
CA HIS A 131 -5.89 2.44 22.01
C HIS A 131 -7.31 2.99 21.75
N ARG A 132 -7.90 2.68 20.59
CA ARG A 132 -9.24 3.12 20.20
C ARG A 132 -10.28 2.11 20.69
N LYS A 133 -10.86 2.33 21.86
CA LYS A 133 -11.95 1.48 22.37
C LYS A 133 -13.20 1.60 21.51
N VAL A 134 -13.84 0.48 21.19
CA VAL A 134 -15.08 0.44 20.37
C VAL A 134 -16.17 1.35 20.96
N GLU A 135 -16.32 1.39 22.28
CA GLU A 135 -17.30 2.22 23.01
C GLU A 135 -17.10 3.73 22.85
N ARG A 136 -15.90 4.21 22.52
CA ARG A 136 -15.55 5.65 22.53
C ARG A 136 -15.03 6.17 21.19
N ALA A 137 -14.38 5.31 20.41
CA ALA A 137 -13.63 5.68 19.22
C ALA A 137 -13.69 4.59 18.15
N ALA A 138 -14.88 4.06 17.89
CA ALA A 138 -15.10 3.04 16.86
C ALA A 138 -14.54 3.48 15.50
N ILE A 139 -13.83 2.57 14.82
CA ILE A 139 -13.40 2.78 13.43
C ILE A 139 -14.65 2.87 12.55
N PRO A 140 -14.80 3.89 11.69
CA PRO A 140 -15.98 4.08 10.84
C PRO A 140 -16.35 2.82 10.04
N GLN A 141 -17.65 2.57 9.85
CA GLN A 141 -18.14 1.37 9.15
C GLN A 141 -17.66 1.23 7.70
N ARG A 142 -17.27 2.35 7.06
CA ARG A 142 -16.67 2.35 5.72
C ARG A 142 -15.30 1.65 5.65
N PHE A 143 -14.68 1.36 6.79
CA PHE A 143 -13.43 0.59 6.90
C PHE A 143 -13.72 -0.78 7.54
N PRO A 144 -14.43 -1.68 6.85
CA PRO A 144 -14.88 -2.94 7.43
C PRO A 144 -13.71 -3.84 7.89
N LEU A 145 -12.59 -3.86 7.17
CA LEU A 145 -11.43 -4.68 7.54
C LEU A 145 -10.75 -4.13 8.79
N LEU A 146 -10.46 -2.83 8.82
CA LEU A 146 -9.88 -2.20 10.00
C LEU A 146 -10.80 -2.30 11.22
N ARG A 147 -12.11 -2.11 11.03
CA ARG A 147 -13.09 -2.25 12.11
C ARG A 147 -13.10 -3.68 12.67
N THR A 148 -12.95 -4.69 11.80
CA THR A 148 -12.76 -6.07 12.23
C THR A 148 -11.47 -6.22 13.05
N LEU A 149 -10.37 -5.60 12.61
CA LEU A 149 -9.12 -5.58 13.37
C LEU A 149 -9.20 -4.81 14.70
N GLN A 150 -10.09 -3.83 14.83
CA GLN A 150 -10.36 -3.17 16.11
C GLN A 150 -11.03 -4.13 17.10
N PHE A 151 -12.05 -4.88 16.66
CA PHE A 151 -12.68 -5.91 17.51
C PHE A 151 -11.67 -6.96 17.93
N ALA A 152 -10.92 -7.49 16.98
CA ALA A 152 -9.79 -8.37 17.19
C ALA A 152 -8.83 -7.85 18.28
N ALA A 153 -8.31 -6.63 18.10
CA ALA A 153 -7.35 -6.04 19.03
C ALA A 153 -7.91 -5.81 20.45
N GLN A 154 -9.23 -5.72 20.59
CA GLN A 154 -9.89 -5.49 21.87
C GLN A 154 -10.39 -6.78 22.55
N TYR A 155 -10.69 -7.84 21.80
CA TYR A 155 -11.41 -9.02 22.32
C TYR A 155 -10.77 -10.39 22.04
N TRP A 156 -9.66 -10.49 21.29
CA TRP A 156 -8.91 -11.76 21.09
C TRP A 156 -7.91 -12.06 22.22
N GLU A 157 -8.33 -11.94 23.48
CA GLU A 157 -7.52 -12.46 24.60
C GLU A 157 -7.32 -13.97 24.51
#